data_AF-A0A0B0CZ06-F1
#
_entry.id   AF-A0A0B0CZ06-F1
#
_cell.length_a   1.000
_cell.length_b   1.000
_cell.length_c   1.000
_cell.angle_alpha   90.00
_cell.angle_beta   90.00
_cell.angle_gamma   90.00
#
_symmetry.space_group_name_H-M   'P 1'
#
loop_
_entity.id
_entity.type
_entity.pdbx_description
1 polymer ?
#
loop_
_entity_poly.entity_id
_entity_poly.type
_entity_poly.pdbx_seq_one_letter_code
_entity_poly.pdbx_strand_id
1 'polypeptide(L)'
;MKVIENDWSEILRDEFKKDYYLRLREQLKQEYTKETVYPDMYEIFAALQYTPYNGTKVVILGQDPYHGPDQAHGFSFSVKPGVSIPPSLRNIYKELENDLGYPPPSHGHLESWAKEGVLLLNNVLTVRAHQAHSHQGLGWEIF
;
A
#
# COMPACT_ATOMS: atom_id res chain seq x y z
N MET A 1 -4.94 2.86 21.37
CA MET A 1 -5.41 2.35 20.06
C MET A 1 -4.19 1.83 19.32
N LYS A 2 -4.19 0.58 18.87
CA LYS A 2 -3.08 0.04 18.06
C LYS A 2 -3.25 0.55 16.62
N VAL A 3 -2.16 0.95 15.96
CA VAL A 3 -2.18 1.41 14.56
C VAL A 3 -2.40 0.25 13.59
N ILE A 4 -1.87 -0.92 13.94
CA ILE A 4 -2.02 -2.19 13.23
C ILE A 4 -2.58 -3.21 14.23
N GLU A 5 -3.53 -4.04 13.84
CA GLU A 5 -4.29 -4.92 14.73
C GLU A 5 -3.86 -6.40 14.63
N ASN A 6 -2.57 -6.65 14.40
CA ASN A 6 -1.98 -7.99 14.38
C ASN A 6 -0.55 -7.99 14.95
N ASP A 7 0.22 -9.05 14.66
CA ASP A 7 1.59 -9.25 15.15
C ASP A 7 2.59 -8.19 14.66
N TRP A 8 2.33 -7.50 13.54
CA TRP A 8 3.12 -6.33 13.14
C TRP A 8 3.13 -5.21 14.19
N SER A 9 2.08 -5.11 15.02
CA SER A 9 2.00 -4.10 16.07
C SER A 9 3.10 -4.23 17.12
N GLU A 10 3.61 -5.44 17.33
CA GLU A 10 4.71 -5.71 18.26
C GLU A 10 6.05 -5.51 17.57
N ILE A 11 6.17 -5.97 16.32
CA ILE A 11 7.40 -5.83 15.51
C ILE A 11 7.73 -4.36 15.24
N LEU A 12 6.76 -3.55 14.84
CA LEU A 12 6.94 -2.14 14.46
C LEU A 12 6.76 -1.18 15.63
N ARG A 13 6.53 -1.69 16.85
CA ARG A 13 6.19 -0.88 18.04
C ARG A 13 7.16 0.27 18.27
N ASP A 14 8.45 0.03 18.08
CA ASP A 14 9.50 0.99 18.37
C ASP A 14 9.78 1.93 17.18
N GLU A 15 9.45 1.54 15.94
CA GLU A 15 9.45 2.45 14.78
C GLU A 15 8.49 3.62 14.98
N PHE A 16 7.28 3.34 15.47
CA PHE A 16 6.25 4.35 15.75
C PHE A 16 6.66 5.41 16.79
N LYS A 17 7.74 5.19 17.53
CA LYS A 17 8.26 6.11 18.56
C LYS A 17 9.48 6.90 18.09
N LYS A 18 10.11 6.52 16.98
CA LYS A 18 11.32 7.19 16.49
C LYS A 18 10.99 8.56 15.94
N ASP A 19 11.94 9.49 16.09
CA ASP A 19 11.74 10.88 15.70
C ASP A 19 11.37 11.07 14.22
N TYR A 20 11.91 10.21 13.33
CA TYR A 20 11.57 10.29 11.90
C TYR A 20 10.08 9.99 11.67
N TYR A 21 9.54 8.96 12.32
CA TYR A 21 8.13 8.58 12.17
C TYR A 21 7.21 9.63 12.81
N LEU A 22 7.59 10.18 13.96
CA LEU A 22 6.84 11.27 14.59
C LEU A 22 6.75 12.50 13.68
N ARG A 23 7.86 12.88 13.02
CA ARG A 23 7.86 13.96 12.02
C ARG A 23 7.01 13.62 10.80
N LEU A 24 7.16 12.43 10.24
CA LEU A 24 6.35 11.93 9.13
C LEU A 24 4.85 12.02 9.47
N ARG A 25 4.45 11.53 10.64
CA ARG A 25 3.05 11.55 11.10
C ARG A 25 2.50 12.97 11.20
N GLU A 26 3.26 13.91 11.75
CA GLU A 26 2.83 15.32 11.83
C GLU A 26 2.73 15.96 10.45
N GLN A 27 3.64 15.65 9.52
CA GLN A 27 3.53 16.09 8.13
C GLN A 27 2.28 15.53 7.46
N LEU A 28 2.01 14.22 7.60
CA LEU A 28 0.82 13.60 7.01
C LEU A 28 -0.47 14.21 7.56
N LYS A 29 -0.57 14.49 8.86
CA LYS A 29 -1.74 15.20 9.42
C LYS A 29 -1.97 16.56 8.74
N GLN A 30 -0.90 17.28 8.41
CA GLN A 30 -1.01 18.55 7.70
C GLN A 30 -1.39 18.35 6.24
N GLU A 31 -0.82 17.36 5.56
CA GLU A 31 -1.15 17.01 4.17
C GLU A 31 -2.63 16.63 4.04
N TYR A 32 -3.14 15.71 4.86
CA TYR A 32 -4.55 15.27 4.85
C TYR A 32 -5.55 16.38 5.23
N THR A 33 -5.11 17.48 5.85
CA THR A 33 -6.00 18.63 6.15
C THR A 33 -6.00 19.71 5.07
N LYS A 34 -4.99 19.73 4.20
CA LYS A 34 -4.80 20.77 3.18
C LYS A 34 -5.05 20.28 1.77
N GLU A 35 -4.75 19.02 1.51
CA GLU A 35 -4.70 18.41 0.19
C GLU A 35 -5.45 17.08 0.19
N THR A 36 -5.83 16.62 -1.00
CA THR A 36 -6.29 15.23 -1.17
C THR A 36 -5.07 14.31 -1.19
N VAL A 37 -5.00 13.39 -0.24
CA VAL A 37 -3.93 12.40 -0.11
C VAL A 37 -4.51 10.99 -0.24
N TYR A 38 -3.81 10.12 -0.95
CA TYR A 38 -4.16 8.72 -1.11
C TYR A 38 -3.11 7.79 -0.46
N PRO A 39 -3.50 6.60 0.02
CA PRO A 39 -4.88 6.15 0.19
C PRO A 39 -5.58 6.93 1.33
N ASP A 40 -6.83 6.58 1.65
CA ASP A 40 -7.48 7.10 2.86
C ASP A 40 -6.62 6.81 4.10
N MET A 41 -6.66 7.69 5.11
CA MET A 41 -5.80 7.57 6.29
C MET A 41 -5.97 6.25 7.05
N TYR A 42 -7.15 5.62 6.96
CA TYR A 42 -7.43 4.32 7.59
C TYR A 42 -6.91 3.14 6.75
N GLU A 43 -6.55 3.36 5.49
CA GLU A 43 -6.07 2.34 4.56
C GLU A 43 -4.53 2.36 4.40
N ILE A 44 -3.81 3.32 4.98
CA ILE A 44 -2.33 3.45 4.87
C ILE A 44 -1.61 2.13 5.18
N PHE A 45 -2.03 1.43 6.24
CA PHE A 45 -1.40 0.20 6.70
C PHE A 45 -2.17 -1.07 6.28
N ALA A 46 -3.05 -1.00 5.27
CA ALA A 46 -3.88 -2.13 4.87
C ALA A 46 -3.04 -3.38 4.53
N ALA A 47 -1.94 -3.25 3.78
CA ALA A 47 -1.05 -4.37 3.47
C ALA A 47 -0.61 -5.17 4.70
N LEU A 48 -0.20 -4.45 5.77
CA LEU A 48 0.24 -5.04 7.02
C LEU A 48 -0.93 -5.61 7.82
N GLN A 49 -2.11 -5.00 7.78
CA GLN A 49 -3.32 -5.51 8.44
C GLN A 49 -3.78 -6.84 7.85
N TYR A 50 -3.82 -6.93 6.52
CA TYR A 50 -4.30 -8.13 5.80
C TYR A 50 -3.27 -9.25 5.74
N THR A 51 -1.99 -8.93 5.88
CA THR A 51 -0.89 -9.90 5.81
C THR A 51 -0.08 -9.87 7.12
N PRO A 52 -0.45 -10.68 8.15
CA PRO A 52 0.29 -10.76 9.40
C PRO A 52 1.76 -11.13 9.18
N TYR A 53 2.65 -10.66 10.06
CA TYR A 53 4.09 -10.90 9.98
C TYR A 53 4.39 -12.40 9.87
N ASN A 54 3.86 -13.22 10.78
CA ASN A 54 4.07 -14.66 10.79
C ASN A 54 3.34 -15.40 9.66
N GLY A 55 2.34 -14.76 9.04
CA GLY A 55 1.59 -15.31 7.91
C GLY A 55 2.19 -14.96 6.55
N THR A 56 3.21 -14.11 6.51
CA THR A 56 3.81 -13.62 5.27
C THR A 56 4.67 -14.72 4.63
N LYS A 57 4.41 -14.99 3.34
CA LYS A 57 5.13 -16.00 2.52
C LYS A 57 5.89 -15.36 1.36
N VAL A 58 5.32 -14.30 0.76
CA VAL A 58 5.87 -13.60 -0.39
C VAL A 58 5.76 -12.10 -0.13
N VAL A 59 6.74 -11.33 -0.59
CA VAL A 59 6.71 -9.86 -0.54
C VAL A 59 6.83 -9.32 -1.96
N ILE A 60 5.87 -8.49 -2.37
CA ILE A 60 5.92 -7.73 -3.62
C ILE A 60 6.08 -6.26 -3.24
N LEU A 61 7.19 -5.66 -3.69
CA LEU A 61 7.51 -4.27 -3.40
C LEU A 61 7.12 -3.36 -4.57
N GLY A 62 6.29 -2.36 -4.27
CA GLY A 62 6.00 -1.24 -5.17
C GLY A 62 6.74 0.04 -4.77
N GLN A 63 6.58 1.09 -5.56
CA GLN A 63 7.26 2.38 -5.33
C GLN A 63 6.39 3.32 -4.50
N ASP A 64 5.34 3.87 -5.10
CA ASP A 64 4.35 4.75 -4.48
C ASP A 64 2.91 4.27 -4.74
N PRO A 65 1.92 4.73 -3.97
CA PRO A 65 0.52 4.44 -4.25
C PRO A 65 0.09 5.11 -5.55
N TYR A 66 -0.96 4.57 -6.18
CA TYR A 66 -1.59 5.28 -7.27
C TYR A 66 -2.11 6.65 -6.82
N HIS A 67 -1.86 7.67 -7.64
CA HIS A 67 -2.18 9.07 -7.32
C HIS A 67 -3.53 9.54 -7.91
N GLY A 68 -4.32 8.65 -8.53
CA GLY A 68 -5.66 8.97 -9.03
C GLY A 68 -6.78 8.65 -8.04
N PRO A 69 -7.96 9.27 -8.19
CA PRO A 69 -9.10 9.06 -7.31
C PRO A 69 -9.53 7.59 -7.28
N ASP A 70 -9.86 7.11 -6.08
CA ASP A 70 -10.33 5.76 -5.76
C ASP A 70 -9.39 4.60 -6.14
N GLN A 71 -8.17 4.89 -6.60
CA GLN A 71 -7.23 3.87 -7.04
C GLN A 71 -6.51 3.20 -5.85
N ALA A 72 -5.75 3.97 -5.07
CA ALA A 72 -4.95 3.42 -3.98
C ALA A 72 -5.81 3.06 -2.78
N HIS A 73 -5.55 1.89 -2.20
CA HIS A 73 -6.25 1.37 -1.02
C HIS A 73 -5.31 0.61 -0.06
N GLY A 74 -4.02 0.97 -0.10
CA GLY A 74 -3.02 0.43 0.84
C GLY A 74 -2.34 -0.89 0.41
N PHE A 75 -2.59 -1.38 -0.80
CA PHE A 75 -1.82 -2.47 -1.42
C PHE A 75 -1.06 -1.98 -2.66
N SER A 76 0.20 -2.39 -2.81
CA SER A 76 0.97 -2.14 -4.04
C SER A 76 0.26 -2.74 -5.26
N PHE A 77 0.28 -2.03 -6.39
CA PHE A 77 -0.30 -2.41 -7.69
C PHE A 77 -1.82 -2.61 -7.76
N SER A 78 -2.51 -2.79 -6.62
CA SER A 78 -3.94 -3.08 -6.58
C SER A 78 -4.81 -1.82 -6.66
N VAL A 79 -6.02 -1.99 -7.20
CA VAL A 79 -7.08 -0.97 -7.18
C VAL A 79 -8.40 -1.53 -6.62
N LYS A 80 -9.26 -0.66 -6.09
CA LYS A 80 -10.59 -1.05 -5.59
C LYS A 80 -11.48 -1.64 -6.71
N PRO A 81 -12.45 -2.51 -6.38
CA PRO A 81 -13.44 -2.97 -7.35
C PRO A 81 -14.16 -1.81 -8.06
N GLY A 82 -14.42 -1.96 -9.37
CA GLY A 82 -15.04 -0.93 -10.19
C GLY A 82 -14.07 0.09 -10.80
N VAL A 83 -12.83 0.15 -10.32
CA VAL A 83 -11.78 1.00 -10.91
C VAL A 83 -11.12 0.27 -12.08
N SER A 84 -10.86 1.01 -13.16
CA SER A 84 -10.18 0.44 -14.33
C SER A 84 -8.79 -0.08 -13.97
N ILE A 85 -8.44 -1.26 -14.46
CA ILE A 85 -7.14 -1.90 -14.19
C ILE A 85 -6.01 -1.00 -14.74
N PRO A 86 -5.07 -0.52 -13.91
CA PRO A 86 -3.96 0.32 -14.37
C PRO A 86 -2.99 -0.43 -15.28
N PRO A 87 -2.21 0.28 -16.12
CA PRO A 87 -1.29 -0.36 -17.07
C PRO A 87 -0.30 -1.34 -16.42
N SER A 88 0.27 -0.99 -15.27
CA SER A 88 1.20 -1.84 -14.53
C SER A 88 0.55 -3.17 -14.11
N LEU A 89 -0.67 -3.13 -13.57
CA LEU A 89 -1.38 -4.35 -13.18
C LEU A 89 -1.81 -5.19 -14.39
N ARG A 90 -2.17 -4.56 -15.52
CA ARG A 90 -2.42 -5.31 -16.76
C ARG A 90 -1.19 -6.07 -17.22
N ASN A 91 0.01 -5.49 -17.07
CA ASN A 91 1.25 -6.17 -17.41
C ASN A 91 1.54 -7.34 -16.46
N ILE A 92 1.28 -7.18 -15.16
CA ILE A 92 1.35 -8.29 -14.19
C ILE A 92 0.41 -9.44 -14.60
N TYR A 93 -0.85 -9.15 -14.97
CA TYR A 93 -1.77 -10.20 -15.40
C TYR A 93 -1.40 -10.85 -16.74
N LYS A 94 -0.82 -10.10 -17.69
CA LYS A 94 -0.27 -10.69 -18.92
C LYS A 94 0.86 -11.66 -18.60
N GLU A 95 1.75 -11.31 -17.68
CA GLU A 95 2.83 -12.19 -17.27
C GLU A 95 2.30 -13.43 -16.55
N LEU A 96 1.32 -13.27 -15.67
CA LEU A 96 0.65 -14.39 -14.99
C LEU A 96 0.00 -15.37 -15.98
N GLU A 97 -0.61 -14.86 -17.05
CA GLU A 97 -1.17 -15.67 -18.13
C GLU A 97 -0.08 -16.39 -18.93
N ASN A 98 1.01 -15.69 -19.29
CA ASN A 98 2.11 -16.27 -20.05
C ASN A 98 2.88 -17.35 -19.27
N ASP A 99 3.14 -17.11 -17.99
CA ASP A 99 3.93 -18.00 -17.12
C ASP A 99 3.12 -19.22 -16.66
N LEU A 100 1.90 -18.98 -16.16
CA LEU A 100 1.11 -19.99 -15.46
C LEU A 100 -0.18 -20.39 -16.19
N GLY A 101 -0.54 -19.72 -17.28
CA GLY A 101 -1.76 -20.00 -18.03
C GLY A 101 -3.05 -19.53 -17.35
N TYR A 102 -2.95 -18.69 -16.31
CA TYR A 102 -4.13 -18.15 -15.64
C TYR A 102 -4.71 -16.97 -16.41
N PRO A 103 -6.00 -17.01 -16.81
CA PRO A 103 -6.62 -15.90 -17.52
C PRO A 103 -6.67 -14.65 -16.63
N PRO A 104 -6.47 -13.45 -17.20
CA PRO A 104 -6.49 -12.20 -16.45
C PRO A 104 -7.86 -11.94 -15.80
N PRO A 105 -7.93 -11.64 -14.49
CA PRO A 105 -9.17 -11.23 -13.84
C PRO A 105 -9.75 -9.94 -14.46
N SER A 106 -11.07 -9.77 -14.38
CA SER A 106 -11.76 -8.56 -14.83
C SER A 106 -11.73 -7.39 -13.84
N HIS A 107 -11.04 -7.55 -12.69
CA HIS A 107 -10.87 -6.53 -11.66
C HIS A 107 -9.39 -6.38 -11.28
N GLY A 108 -9.02 -5.25 -10.67
CA GLY A 108 -7.65 -5.00 -10.19
C GLY A 108 -7.44 -5.20 -8.68
N HIS A 109 -8.42 -5.77 -8.00
CA HIS A 109 -8.39 -5.97 -6.55
C HIS A 109 -7.58 -7.23 -6.16
N LEU A 110 -6.48 -7.05 -5.42
CA LEU A 110 -5.50 -8.10 -5.08
C LEU A 110 -5.59 -8.59 -3.63
N GLU A 111 -6.67 -8.26 -2.92
CA GLU A 111 -6.87 -8.67 -1.53
C GLU A 111 -6.80 -10.20 -1.33
N SER A 112 -7.21 -10.99 -2.33
CA SER A 112 -7.10 -12.45 -2.28
C SER A 112 -5.66 -12.93 -2.15
N TRP A 113 -4.69 -12.23 -2.76
CA TRP A 113 -3.27 -12.56 -2.62
C TRP A 113 -2.77 -12.21 -1.21
N ALA A 114 -3.18 -11.04 -0.67
CA ALA A 114 -2.83 -10.63 0.69
C ALA A 114 -3.30 -11.66 1.73
N LYS A 115 -4.55 -12.14 1.60
CA LYS A 115 -5.12 -13.19 2.47
C LYS A 115 -4.36 -14.52 2.42
N GLU A 116 -3.67 -14.81 1.33
CA GLU A 116 -2.86 -16.02 1.14
C GLU A 116 -1.39 -15.86 1.63
N GLY A 117 -1.03 -14.69 2.15
CA GLY A 117 0.30 -14.40 2.67
C GLY A 117 1.21 -13.61 1.71
N VAL A 118 0.65 -12.96 0.69
CA VAL A 118 1.41 -12.07 -0.21
C VAL A 118 1.36 -10.64 0.31
N LEU A 119 2.45 -10.18 0.92
CA LEU A 119 2.57 -8.81 1.40
C LEU A 119 2.78 -7.84 0.21
N LEU A 120 1.76 -7.04 -0.10
CA LEU A 120 1.74 -6.06 -1.20
C LEU A 120 2.12 -4.66 -0.69
N LEU A 121 3.41 -4.40 -0.48
CA LEU A 121 3.89 -3.21 0.22
C LEU A 121 4.55 -2.21 -0.75
N ASN A 122 4.20 -0.92 -0.65
CA ASN A 122 4.95 0.13 -1.34
C ASN A 122 6.08 0.66 -0.45
N ASN A 123 7.16 1.15 -1.06
CA ASN A 123 8.23 1.84 -0.34
C ASN A 123 7.79 3.20 0.24
N VAL A 124 6.85 3.86 -0.43
CA VAL A 124 6.16 5.07 0.04
C VAL A 124 4.68 4.74 0.21
N LEU A 125 4.10 5.01 1.39
CA LEU A 125 2.73 4.55 1.70
C LEU A 125 1.63 5.58 1.43
N THR A 126 1.98 6.84 1.14
CA THR A 126 1.01 7.89 0.82
C THR A 126 1.47 8.74 -0.35
N VAL A 127 0.54 9.43 -1.02
CA VAL A 127 0.84 10.32 -2.15
C VAL A 127 -0.24 11.41 -2.24
N ARG A 128 0.11 12.64 -2.63
CA ARG A 128 -0.88 13.64 -3.02
C ARG A 128 -1.56 13.28 -4.32
N ALA A 129 -2.85 13.60 -4.42
CA ALA A 129 -3.62 13.43 -5.64
C ALA A 129 -2.93 14.10 -6.83
N HIS A 130 -2.82 13.36 -7.93
CA HIS A 130 -2.24 13.79 -9.20
C HIS A 130 -0.75 14.19 -9.14
N GLN A 131 -0.04 13.89 -8.06
CA GLN A 131 1.39 14.20 -7.90
C GLN A 131 2.16 12.94 -7.50
N ALA A 132 2.59 12.15 -8.48
CA ALA A 132 3.43 10.98 -8.25
C ALA A 132 4.69 11.34 -7.45
N HIS A 133 5.13 10.44 -6.57
CA HIS A 133 6.30 10.62 -5.69
C HIS A 133 6.28 11.84 -4.75
N SER A 134 5.14 12.51 -4.58
CA SER A 134 5.02 13.74 -3.78
C SER A 134 5.39 13.61 -2.29
N HIS A 135 5.34 12.40 -1.73
CA HIS A 135 5.72 12.09 -0.35
C HIS A 135 7.02 11.27 -0.24
N GLN A 136 7.78 11.17 -1.33
CA GLN A 136 9.12 10.60 -1.29
C GLN A 136 10.02 11.40 -0.35
N GLY A 137 10.83 10.72 0.45
CA GLY A 137 11.79 11.31 1.38
C GLY A 137 11.17 11.88 2.66
N LEU A 138 9.87 11.72 2.89
CA LEU A 138 9.23 12.14 4.15
C LEU A 138 9.52 11.20 5.31
N GLY A 139 10.09 10.02 5.03
CA GLY A 139 10.48 9.04 6.04
C GLY A 139 9.76 7.70 5.92
N TRP A 140 8.93 7.50 4.88
CA TRP A 140 8.34 6.19 4.60
C TRP A 140 9.39 5.15 4.25
N GLU A 141 10.45 5.53 3.53
CA GLU A 141 11.51 4.61 3.11
C GLU A 141 12.39 4.14 4.27
N ILE A 142 12.32 4.82 5.42
CA ILE A 142 12.99 4.44 6.66
C ILE A 142 12.11 3.49 7.49
N PHE A 143 10.79 3.66 7.39
CA PHE A 143 9.78 2.90 8.13
C PHE A 143 9.66 1.46 7.62
#